data_AF-A0A2E5X005-F1
#
_entry.id   AF-A0A2E5X005-F1
#
_cell.length_a   1.000
_cell.length_b   1.000
_cell.length_c   1.000
_cell.angle_alpha   90.00
_cell.angle_beta   90.00
_cell.angle_gamma   90.00
#
_symmetry.space_group_name_H-M   'P 1'
#
loop_
_entity.id
_entity.type
_entity.pdbx_description
1 polymer ?
#
loop_
_entity_poly.entity_id
_entity_poly.type
_entity_poly.pdbx_seq_one_letter_code
_entity_poly.pdbx_strand_id
1 'polypeptide(L)' 'MDEIYFLVRYTPFWAVPLLLIGGEFAYLFWLRRKQKLTMLCLSFAAFGLCALVYYYWAGGPEKSVKYFMEFVRFYST' A
#
# COMPACT_ATOMS: atom_id res chain seq x y z
N MET A 1 -10.88 15.09 3.95
CA MET A 1 -11.53 14.09 3.06
C MET A 1 -10.82 14.06 1.72
N ASP A 2 -10.34 15.21 1.25
CA ASP A 2 -9.60 15.35 0.00
C ASP A 2 -8.25 14.60 0.02
N GLU A 3 -7.60 14.51 1.19
CA GLU A 3 -6.31 13.81 1.36
C GLU A 3 -6.47 12.29 1.24
N ILE A 4 -7.50 11.74 1.88
CA ILE A 4 -7.83 10.31 1.79
C ILE A 4 -8.23 9.98 0.34
N TYR A 5 -9.01 10.86 -0.29
CA TYR A 5 -9.37 10.73 -1.70
C TYR A 5 -8.13 10.71 -2.60
N PHE A 6 -7.18 11.62 -2.37
CA PHE A 6 -5.91 11.66 -3.08
C PHE A 6 -5.11 10.37 -2.87
N LEU A 7 -4.95 9.92 -1.63
CA LEU A 7 -4.19 8.70 -1.32
C LEU A 7 -4.75 7.45 -2.00
N VAL A 8 -6.09 7.29 -2.01
CA VAL A 8 -6.73 6.12 -2.64
C VAL A 8 -6.77 6.23 -4.17
N ARG A 9 -6.93 7.45 -4.71
CA ARG A 9 -6.92 7.67 -6.16
C ARG A 9 -5.54 7.46 -6.76
N TYR A 10 -4.50 7.88 -6.04
CA TYR A 10 -3.11 7.79 -6.47
C TYR A 10 -2.35 6.69 -5.72
N THR A 11 -3.01 5.57 -5.39
CA THR A 11 -2.35 4.43 -4.73
C THR A 11 -1.02 4.02 -5.39
N PRO A 12 -0.91 3.90 -6.73
CA PRO A 12 0.36 3.53 -7.35
C PRO A 12 1.50 4.50 -7.07
N PHE A 13 1.22 5.80 -6.88
CA PHE A 13 2.22 6.83 -6.66
C PHE A 13 3.04 6.58 -5.39
N TRP A 14 2.40 6.15 -4.30
CA TRP A 14 3.10 5.87 -3.03
C TRP A 14 3.35 4.39 -2.80
N ALA A 15 2.50 3.49 -3.31
CA ALA A 15 2.62 2.06 -3.08
C ALA A 15 3.76 1.41 -3.89
N VAL A 16 4.02 1.86 -5.13
CA VAL A 16 5.16 1.35 -5.92
C VAL A 16 6.50 1.70 -5.26
N PRO A 17 6.79 2.97 -4.90
CA PRO A 17 8.03 3.30 -4.20
C PRO A 17 8.15 2.55 -2.86
N LEU A 18 7.06 2.43 -2.11
CA LEU A 18 7.07 1.70 -0.83
C LEU A 18 7.43 0.22 -1.01
N LEU A 19 6.90 -0.42 -2.05
CA LEU A 19 7.22 -1.80 -2.41
C LEU A 19 8.70 -1.96 -2.78
N LEU A 20 9.20 -1.11 -3.67
CA LEU A 20 10.58 -1.18 -4.16
C LEU A 20 11.60 -0.90 -3.05
N ILE A 21 11.42 0.22 -2.35
CA ILE A 21 12.32 0.63 -1.27
C ILE A 21 12.25 -0.38 -0.12
N GLY A 22 11.03 -0.78 0.28
CA GLY A 22 10.83 -1.78 1.33
C GLY A 22 11.46 -3.12 0.98
N GLY A 23 11.32 -3.59 -0.26
CA GLY A 23 11.93 -4.83 -0.75
C GLY A 23 13.45 -4.78 -0.73
N GLU A 24 14.04 -3.72 -1.28
CA GLU A 24 15.50 -3.53 -1.31
C GLU A 24 16.11 -3.50 0.10
N PHE A 25 15.54 -2.70 1.00
CA PHE A 25 16.04 -2.65 2.39
C PHE A 25 15.78 -3.95 3.16
N ALA A 26 14.66 -4.64 2.91
CA ALA A 26 14.41 -5.95 3.51
C ALA A 26 15.51 -6.95 3.10
N TYR A 27 15.88 -6.97 1.81
CA TYR A 27 16.95 -7.82 1.28
C TYR A 27 18.31 -7.48 1.92
N LEU A 28 18.68 -6.20 1.97
CA LEU A 28 19.94 -5.75 2.59
C LEU A 28 20.04 -6.10 4.07
N PHE A 29 18.96 -5.91 4.85
CA PHE A 29 18.96 -6.26 6.27
C PHE A 29 18.94 -7.77 6.50
N TRP A 30 18.32 -8.53 5.59
CA TRP A 30 18.30 -9.98 5.64
C TRP A 30 19.70 -10.55 5.47
N LEU A 31 20.46 -10.05 4.48
CA LEU A 31 21.87 -10.40 4.27
C LEU A 31 22.72 -10.12 5.51
N ARG A 32 22.45 -9.02 6.23
CA ARG A 32 23.15 -8.64 7.47
C ARG A 32 22.61 -9.33 8.73
N ARG A 33 21.73 -10.33 8.58
CA ARG A 33 21.08 -11.06 9.69
C ARG A 33 20.33 -10.16 10.69
N LYS A 34 19.89 -8.97 10.27
CA LYS A 34 19.13 -8.02 11.11
C LYS A 34 17.62 -8.29 11.01
N GLN A 35 17.18 -9.43 11.54
CA GLN A 35 15.82 -9.94 11.36
C GLN A 35 14.69 -8.95 11.71
N LYS A 36 14.84 -8.18 12.79
CA LYS A 36 13.81 -7.19 13.19
C LYS A 36 13.60 -6.11 12.11
N LEU A 37 14.69 -5.61 11.53
CA LEU A 37 14.64 -4.61 10.47
C LEU A 37 14.16 -5.21 9.15
N THR A 38 14.58 -6.44 8.84
CA THR A 38 14.03 -7.19 7.69
C THR A 38 12.52 -7.29 7.77
N MET A 39 11.97 -7.72 8.91
CA MET A 39 10.53 -7.87 9.10
C MET A 39 9.79 -6.54 8.97
N LEU A 40 10.36 -5.45 9.52
CA LEU A 40 9.79 -4.11 9.37
C LEU A 40 9.70 -3.70 7.89
N CYS A 41 10.82 -3.76 7.16
CA CYS A 41 10.85 -3.41 5.74
C CYS A 41 9.94 -4.31 4.89
N LEU A 42 9.88 -5.60 5.21
CA LEU A 42 9.02 -6.56 4.52
C LEU A 42 7.53 -6.28 4.79
N SER A 43 7.17 -5.81 5.98
CA SER A 43 5.79 -5.38 6.27
C SER A 43 5.36 -4.18 5.43
N PHE A 44 6.25 -3.18 5.24
CA PHE A 44 6.00 -2.06 4.33
C PHE A 44 5.88 -2.50 2.88
N ALA A 45 6.78 -3.38 2.42
CA ALA A 45 6.71 -3.94 1.07
C ALA A 45 5.41 -4.71 0.84
N ALA A 46 5.02 -5.57 1.79
CA ALA A 46 3.77 -6.33 1.74
C ALA A 46 2.54 -5.41 1.72
N PHE A 47 2.54 -4.34 2.54
CA PHE A 47 1.46 -3.35 2.53
C PHE A 47 1.36 -2.63 1.18
N GLY A 48 2.48 -2.19 0.61
CA GLY A 48 2.52 -1.59 -0.73
C GLY A 48 2.01 -2.55 -1.81
N LEU A 49 2.40 -3.84 -1.74
CA LEU A 49 1.92 -4.86 -2.66
C LEU A 49 0.39 -5.06 -2.54
N CYS A 50 -0.13 -5.21 -1.32
CA CYS A 50 -1.56 -5.37 -1.09
C CYS A 50 -2.36 -4.16 -1.61
N ALA A 51 -1.86 -2.94 -1.37
CA ALA A 51 -2.48 -1.71 -1.87
C ALA A 51 -2.49 -1.65 -3.40
N LEU A 52 -1.41 -2.08 -4.06
CA LEU A 52 -1.36 -2.19 -5.53
C LEU A 52 -2.34 -3.24 -6.05
N VAL A 53 -2.35 -4.44 -5.46
CA VAL A 53 -3.28 -5.51 -5.84
C VAL A 53 -4.72 -5.03 -5.74
N TYR A 54 -5.08 -4.37 -4.63
CA TYR A 54 -6.40 -3.75 -4.46
C TYR A 54 -6.69 -2.73 -5.56
N TYR A 55 -5.76 -1.82 -5.86
CA TYR A 55 -5.96 -0.78 -6.87
C TYR A 55 -6.20 -1.37 -8.28
N TYR A 56 -5.41 -2.37 -8.66
CA TYR A 56 -5.59 -3.08 -9.93
C TYR A 56 -6.90 -3.87 -9.96
N TRP A 57 -7.24 -4.56 -8.88
CA TRP A 57 -8.50 -5.30 -8.75
C TRP A 57 -9.72 -4.37 -8.82
N ALA A 58 -9.65 -3.20 -8.19
CA ALA A 58 -10.71 -2.19 -8.24
C ALA A 58 -10.92 -1.60 -9.64
N GLY A 59 -9.96 -1.74 -10.56
CA GLY A 59 -10.10 -1.29 -11.95
C GLY A 59 -9.78 0.19 -12.15
N GLY A 60 -8.86 0.75 -11.35
CA GLY A 60 -8.29 2.08 -11.56
C GLY A 60 -8.78 3.17 -10.58
N PRO A 61 -8.43 4.44 -10.86
CA PRO A 61 -8.42 5.51 -9.86
C PRO A 61 -9.80 5.98 -9.39
N GLU A 62 -10.80 5.93 -10.27
CA GLU A 62 -12.16 6.38 -9.92
C GLU A 62 -12.93 5.29 -9.17
N LYS A 63 -12.78 4.03 -9.59
CA LYS A 63 -13.46 2.89 -8.98
C LYS A 63 -12.87 2.52 -7.63
N SER A 64 -11.54 2.61 -7.45
CA SER A 64 -10.89 2.39 -6.15
C SER A 64 -11.48 3.31 -5.09
N VAL A 65 -11.62 4.60 -5.40
CA VAL A 65 -12.17 5.57 -4.46
C VAL A 65 -13.65 5.32 -4.20
N LYS A 66 -14.44 4.99 -5.23
CA LYS A 66 -15.86 4.67 -5.06
C LYS A 66 -16.05 3.50 -4.08
N TYR A 67 -15.34 2.39 -4.28
CA TYR A 67 -15.43 1.23 -3.39
C TYR A 67 -14.98 1.57 -1.96
N PHE A 68 -13.92 2.35 -1.81
CA PHE A 68 -13.46 2.78 -0.51
C PHE A 68 -14.49 3.67 0.21
N MET A 69 -15.10 4.62 -0.50
CA MET A 69 -16.13 5.50 0.08
C MET A 69 -17.42 4.75 0.44
N GLU A 70 -17.83 3.76 -0.37
CA GLU A 70 -18.95 2.88 -0.04
C GLU A 70 -18.66 2.07 1.23
N PHE A 71 -17.46 1.53 1.36
CA PHE A 71 -17.00 0.82 2.55
C PHE A 71 -17.01 1.73 3.79
N VAL A 72 -16.47 2.94 3.70
CA VAL A 72 -16.46 3.91 4.81
C VAL A 72 -17.88 4.29 5.24
N ARG A 73 -18.79 4.51 4.28
CA ARG A 73 -20.19 4.84 4.57
C ARG A 73 -20.92 3.69 5.28
N PHE A 74 -20.65 2.45 4.89
CA PHE A 74 -21.23 1.26 5.53
C PHE A 74 -20.88 1.18 7.03
N TYR A 75 -19.64 1.49 7.41
CA TYR A 75 -19.21 1.47 8.82
C TYR A 75 -19.59 2.73 9.61
N SER A 76 -19.92 3.83 8.93
CA SER A 76 -20.31 5.09 9.57
C SER A 76 -21.81 5.17 9.90
N THR A 77 -22.59 4.14 9.55
CA THR A 77 -24.03 4.02 9.83
C THR A 77 -24.25 3.04 10.98
#